data_AF-A0A0M9EF05-F1
#
_entry.id   AF-A0A0M9EF05-F1
#
_cell.length_a   1.000
_cell.length_b   1.000
_cell.length_c   1.000
_cell.angle_alpha   90.00
_cell.angle_beta   90.00
_cell.angle_gamma   90.00
#
_symmetry.space_group_name_H-M   'P 1'
#
loop_
_entity.id
_entity.type
_entity.pdbx_description
1 polymer ?
#
loop_
_entity_poly.entity_id
_entity_poly.type
_entity_poly.pdbx_seq_one_letter_code
_entity_poly.pdbx_strand_id
1 'polypeptide(L)'
;MSNDLQDLQTITQANYQKAQTSMQSVQLEESRLRALLAELTDKENTGRVMMASDSALQRTGADENWMRWIARSRRILNMQLANVLVRKETAFRELQAHFGKADVMEKLLEDQIQTQRAQRQTRLVTSILELELSCGRSGR
;
A
#
# COMPACT_ATOMS: atom_id res chain seq x y z
N MET A 1 2.07 10.92 28.88
CA MET A 1 1.77 12.03 27.95
C MET A 1 2.76 12.10 26.77
N SER A 2 4.07 12.36 26.94
CA SER A 2 4.99 12.37 25.78
C SER A 2 5.33 10.98 25.23
N ASN A 3 5.38 9.97 26.10
CA ASN A 3 5.58 8.58 25.69
C ASN A 3 4.37 8.04 24.93
N ASP A 4 3.16 8.39 25.40
CA ASP A 4 1.91 7.83 24.88
C ASP A 4 1.71 8.18 23.39
N LEU A 5 2.10 9.39 22.97
CA LEU A 5 2.01 9.81 21.57
C LEU A 5 3.08 9.13 20.68
N GLN A 6 4.30 8.92 21.22
CA GLN A 6 5.37 8.18 20.53
C GLN A 6 5.02 6.69 20.37
N ASP A 7 4.42 6.08 21.40
CA ASP A 7 3.93 4.71 21.35
C ASP A 7 2.81 4.58 20.30
N LEU A 8 1.89 5.55 20.27
CA LEU A 8 0.80 5.56 19.30
C LEU A 8 1.27 5.83 17.86
N GLN A 9 2.30 6.65 17.68
CA GLN A 9 3.01 6.80 16.39
C GLN A 9 3.62 5.47 15.93
N THR A 10 4.29 4.76 16.84
CA THR A 10 4.91 3.46 16.54
C THR A 10 3.85 2.44 16.08
N ILE A 11 2.74 2.37 16.80
CA ILE A 11 1.63 1.45 16.48
C ILE A 11 0.96 1.82 15.15
N THR A 12 0.70 3.11 14.91
CA THR A 12 0.06 3.58 13.66
C THR A 12 0.96 3.33 12.46
N GLN A 13 2.27 3.55 12.59
CA GLN A 13 3.25 3.26 11.56
C GLN A 13 3.36 1.76 11.27
N ALA A 14 3.40 0.92 12.30
CA ALA A 14 3.42 -0.54 12.14
C ALA A 14 2.16 -1.05 11.40
N ASN A 15 0.98 -0.49 11.71
CA ASN A 15 -0.26 -0.82 11.01
C ASN A 15 -0.24 -0.36 9.55
N TYR A 16 0.30 0.82 9.26
CA TYR A 16 0.49 1.30 7.89
C TYR A 16 1.42 0.37 7.09
N GLN A 17 2.56 -0.02 7.65
CA GLN A 17 3.49 -0.97 7.02
C GLN A 17 2.83 -2.33 6.75
N LYS A 18 2.04 -2.84 7.70
CA LYS A 18 1.27 -4.08 7.51
C LYS A 18 0.29 -3.96 6.34
N ALA A 19 -0.46 -2.86 6.27
CA ALA A 19 -1.39 -2.60 5.17
C ALA A 19 -0.66 -2.48 3.82
N GLN A 20 0.53 -1.87 3.82
CA GLN A 20 1.36 -1.74 2.63
C GLN A 20 1.81 -3.11 2.10
N THR A 21 2.30 -3.99 2.98
CA THR A 21 2.67 -5.37 2.61
C THR A 21 1.48 -6.17 2.09
N SER A 22 0.31 -6.00 2.71
CA SER A 22 -0.95 -6.62 2.22
C SER A 22 -1.26 -6.18 0.79
N MET A 23 -1.23 -4.87 0.53
CA MET A 23 -1.45 -4.31 -0.81
C MET A 23 -0.43 -4.82 -1.84
N GLN A 24 0.85 -4.89 -1.48
CA GLN A 24 1.89 -5.44 -2.35
C GLN A 24 1.64 -6.90 -2.73
N SER A 25 1.19 -7.72 -1.77
CA SER A 25 0.87 -9.13 -2.04
C SER A 25 -0.25 -9.28 -3.09
N VAL A 26 -1.28 -8.44 -3.00
CA VAL A 26 -2.39 -8.44 -3.96
C VAL A 26 -1.94 -7.93 -5.34
N GLN A 27 -1.07 -6.91 -5.38
CA GLN A 27 -0.50 -6.38 -6.63
C GLN A 27 0.35 -7.44 -7.36
N LEU A 28 1.12 -8.25 -6.62
CA LEU A 28 1.90 -9.35 -7.18
C LEU A 28 0.99 -10.43 -7.77
N GLU A 29 -0.07 -10.81 -7.05
CA GLU A 29 -1.06 -11.78 -7.52
C GLU A 29 -1.77 -11.30 -8.80
N GLU A 30 -2.18 -10.04 -8.85
CA GLU A 30 -2.75 -9.42 -10.04
C GLU A 30 -1.78 -9.47 -11.23
N SER A 31 -0.53 -9.07 -11.00
CA SER A 31 0.50 -9.04 -12.04
C SER A 31 0.75 -10.44 -12.62
N ARG A 32 0.81 -11.45 -11.75
CA ARG A 32 0.91 -12.86 -12.16
C ARG A 32 -0.27 -13.29 -13.02
N LEU A 33 -1.50 -12.98 -12.62
CA LEU A 33 -2.69 -13.37 -13.39
C LEU A 33 -2.75 -12.69 -14.76
N ARG A 34 -2.38 -11.40 -14.83
CA ARG A 34 -2.27 -10.68 -16.11
C ARG A 34 -1.20 -11.28 -17.01
N ALA A 35 -0.04 -11.68 -16.45
CA ALA A 35 1.00 -12.37 -17.21
C ALA A 35 0.52 -13.72 -17.78
N LEU A 36 -0.20 -14.52 -16.97
CA LEU A 36 -0.78 -15.79 -17.44
C LEU A 36 -1.83 -15.58 -18.55
N LEU A 37 -2.64 -14.53 -18.46
CA LEU A 37 -3.59 -14.18 -19.52
C LEU A 37 -2.88 -13.76 -20.81
N ALA A 38 -1.78 -13.01 -20.70
CA ALA A 38 -0.95 -12.63 -21.85
C ALA A 38 -0.32 -13.86 -22.50
N GLU A 39 0.26 -14.77 -21.71
CA GLU A 39 0.82 -16.04 -22.20
C GLU A 39 -0.25 -16.92 -22.87
N LEU A 40 -1.45 -17.01 -22.29
CA LEU A 40 -2.56 -17.76 -22.88
C LEU A 40 -2.97 -17.18 -24.24
N THR A 41 -2.94 -15.84 -24.36
CA THR A 41 -3.27 -15.14 -25.60
C THR A 41 -2.20 -15.36 -26.67
N ASP A 42 -0.93 -15.37 -26.30
CA ASP A 42 0.18 -15.70 -27.20
C ASP A 42 0.10 -17.14 -27.70
N LYS A 43 -0.21 -18.10 -26.81
CA LYS A 43 -0.47 -19.50 -27.15
C LYS A 43 -1.65 -19.65 -28.08
N GLU A 44 -2.75 -18.91 -27.87
CA GLU A 44 -3.90 -18.90 -28.76
C GLU A 44 -3.52 -18.39 -30.16
N ASN A 45 -2.77 -17.29 -30.26
CA ASN A 45 -2.36 -16.74 -31.54
C ASN A 45 -1.44 -17.69 -32.31
N THR A 46 -0.40 -18.21 -31.63
CA THR A 46 0.57 -19.14 -32.22
C THR A 46 -0.09 -20.45 -32.64
N GLY A 47 -0.95 -21.02 -31.78
CA GLY A 47 -1.65 -22.26 -32.07
C GLY A 47 -2.61 -22.13 -33.25
N ARG A 48 -3.33 -21.01 -33.38
CA ARG A 48 -4.19 -20.74 -34.56
C ARG A 48 -3.41 -20.70 -35.86
N VAL A 49 -2.24 -20.06 -35.87
CA VAL A 49 -1.36 -20.02 -37.06
C VAL A 49 -0.90 -21.43 -37.45
N MET A 50 -0.47 -22.24 -36.47
CA MET A 50 -0.02 -23.62 -36.73
C MET A 50 -1.17 -24.49 -37.26
N MET A 51 -2.36 -24.41 -36.65
CA MET A 51 -3.54 -25.19 -37.07
C MET A 51 -4.10 -24.75 -38.43
N ALA A 52 -3.97 -23.48 -38.79
CA ALA A 52 -4.33 -23.00 -40.12
C ALA A 52 -3.43 -23.60 -41.22
N SER A 53 -2.18 -23.97 -40.88
CA SER A 53 -1.22 -24.56 -41.83
C SER A 53 -1.32 -26.08 -41.97
N ASP A 54 -2.05 -26.77 -41.09
CA ASP A 54 -2.14 -28.24 -41.08
C ASP A 54 -3.56 -28.76 -41.36
N SER A 55 -3.77 -29.21 -42.61
CA SER A 55 -5.06 -29.72 -43.10
C SER A 55 -5.49 -31.05 -42.48
N ALA A 56 -4.59 -31.80 -41.84
CA ALA A 56 -4.93 -33.06 -41.15
C ALA A 56 -5.53 -32.80 -39.77
N LEU A 57 -5.01 -31.78 -39.07
CA LEU A 57 -5.53 -31.31 -37.78
C LEU A 57 -6.94 -30.69 -37.88
N GLN A 58 -7.22 -29.98 -38.97
CA GLN A 58 -8.58 -29.46 -39.23
C GLN A 58 -9.63 -30.56 -39.41
N ARG A 59 -9.26 -31.71 -40.02
CA ARG A 59 -10.18 -32.82 -40.29
C ARG A 59 -10.50 -33.67 -39.07
N THR A 60 -9.70 -33.60 -38.01
CA THR A 60 -9.82 -34.46 -36.82
C THR A 60 -10.59 -33.83 -35.66
N GLY A 61 -10.96 -32.54 -35.73
CA GLY A 61 -11.67 -31.84 -34.66
C GLY A 61 -10.82 -31.55 -33.41
N ALA A 62 -9.51 -31.78 -33.48
CA ALA A 62 -8.57 -31.47 -32.40
C ALA A 62 -8.52 -29.96 -32.08
N ASP A 63 -8.81 -29.11 -33.06
CA ASP A 63 -8.96 -27.66 -32.91
C ASP A 63 -10.07 -27.29 -31.92
N GLU A 64 -11.24 -27.93 -32.00
CA GLU A 64 -12.35 -27.60 -31.11
C GLU A 64 -12.05 -27.88 -29.63
N ASN A 65 -11.39 -29.01 -29.34
CA ASN A 65 -11.01 -29.36 -27.97
C ASN A 65 -10.00 -28.36 -27.41
N TRP A 66 -9.03 -27.95 -28.22
CA TRP A 66 -8.04 -26.94 -27.86
C TRP A 66 -8.69 -25.56 -27.66
N MET A 67 -9.58 -25.12 -28.55
CA MET A 67 -10.34 -23.89 -28.40
C MET A 67 -11.21 -23.89 -27.13
N ARG A 68 -11.86 -25.02 -26.82
CA ARG A 68 -12.62 -25.19 -25.57
C ARG A 68 -11.72 -25.08 -24.34
N TRP A 69 -10.50 -25.63 -24.39
CA TRP A 69 -9.51 -25.48 -23.32
C TRP A 69 -9.04 -24.03 -23.15
N ILE A 70 -8.75 -23.32 -24.24
CA ILE A 70 -8.40 -21.88 -24.21
C ILE A 70 -9.53 -21.07 -23.56
N ALA A 71 -10.78 -21.26 -24.02
CA ALA A 71 -11.93 -20.55 -23.50
C ALA A 71 -12.17 -20.82 -22.00
N ARG A 72 -12.06 -22.09 -21.58
CA ARG A 72 -12.18 -22.47 -20.16
C ARG A 72 -11.07 -21.87 -19.31
N SER A 73 -9.83 -21.93 -19.78
CA SER A 73 -8.66 -21.38 -19.09
C SER A 73 -8.78 -19.86 -18.91
N ARG A 74 -9.17 -19.14 -19.98
CA ARG A 74 -9.41 -17.70 -19.92
C ARG A 74 -10.52 -17.34 -18.93
N ARG A 75 -11.63 -18.10 -18.92
CA ARG A 75 -12.72 -17.91 -17.95
C ARG A 75 -12.21 -18.06 -16.52
N ILE A 76 -11.44 -19.11 -16.22
CA ILE A 76 -10.87 -19.35 -14.89
C ILE A 76 -9.96 -18.20 -14.46
N LEU A 77 -9.01 -17.81 -15.32
CA LEU A 77 -8.09 -16.70 -15.03
C LEU A 77 -8.82 -15.37 -14.82
N ASN A 78 -9.84 -15.07 -15.63
CA ASN A 78 -10.64 -13.85 -15.47
C ASN A 78 -11.45 -13.84 -14.16
N MET A 79 -12.01 -14.99 -13.75
CA MET A 79 -12.70 -15.08 -12.45
C MET A 79 -11.72 -14.88 -11.29
N GLN A 80 -10.52 -15.47 -11.37
CA GLN A 80 -9.46 -15.23 -10.38
C GLN A 80 -9.04 -13.75 -10.34
N LEU A 81 -8.86 -13.14 -11.51
CA LEU A 81 -8.51 -11.72 -11.61
C LEU A 81 -9.59 -10.82 -11.01
N ALA A 82 -10.87 -11.09 -11.29
CA ALA A 82 -11.98 -10.35 -10.70
C ALA A 82 -11.96 -10.43 -9.15
N ASN A 83 -11.73 -11.62 -8.59
CA ASN A 83 -11.62 -11.79 -7.14
C ASN A 83 -10.42 -11.02 -6.55
N VAL A 84 -9.28 -11.03 -7.25
CA VAL A 84 -8.09 -10.26 -6.86
C VAL A 84 -8.36 -8.76 -6.90
N LEU A 85 -9.09 -8.26 -7.90
CA LEU A 85 -9.45 -6.84 -7.99
C LEU A 85 -10.37 -6.41 -6.84
N VAL A 86 -11.30 -7.27 -6.41
CA VAL A 86 -12.11 -7.01 -5.21
C VAL A 86 -11.24 -6.93 -3.96
N ARG A 87 -10.31 -7.88 -3.78
CA ARG A 87 -9.34 -7.87 -2.66
C ARG A 87 -8.40 -6.66 -2.72
N LYS A 88 -8.06 -6.20 -3.92
CA LYS A 88 -7.21 -5.02 -4.13
C LYS A 88 -7.92 -3.76 -3.66
N GLU A 89 -9.19 -3.62 -3.99
CA GLU A 89 -10.00 -2.50 -3.54
C GLU A 89 -10.10 -2.46 -2.01
N THR A 90 -10.31 -3.61 -1.34
CA THR A 90 -10.34 -3.66 0.12
C THR A 90 -8.98 -3.31 0.74
N ALA A 91 -7.89 -3.87 0.21
CA ALA A 91 -6.53 -3.58 0.70
C ALA A 91 -6.14 -2.11 0.47
N PHE A 92 -6.57 -1.51 -0.64
CA PHE A 92 -6.34 -0.11 -0.94
C PHE A 92 -7.03 0.82 0.07
N ARG A 93 -8.29 0.55 0.41
CA ARG A 93 -9.01 1.34 1.43
C ARG A 93 -8.38 1.23 2.81
N GLU A 94 -7.95 0.04 3.21
CA GLU A 94 -7.23 -0.17 4.47
C GLU A 94 -5.91 0.60 4.49
N LEU A 95 -5.13 0.52 3.40
CA LEU A 95 -3.89 1.26 3.24
C LEU A 95 -4.11 2.76 3.35
N GLN A 96 -5.13 3.31 2.67
CA GLN A 96 -5.47 4.72 2.72
C GLN A 96 -5.86 5.16 4.13
N ALA A 97 -6.66 4.37 4.84
CA ALA A 97 -7.08 4.67 6.20
C ALA A 97 -5.90 4.66 7.19
N HIS A 98 -4.98 3.70 7.06
CA HIS A 98 -3.80 3.64 7.91
C HIS A 98 -2.76 4.72 7.57
N PHE A 99 -2.60 5.04 6.29
CA PHE A 99 -1.77 6.15 5.84
C PHE A 99 -2.22 7.48 6.46
N GLY A 100 -3.50 7.81 6.35
CA GLY A 100 -4.03 9.06 6.92
C GLY A 100 -3.83 9.14 8.43
N LYS A 101 -3.99 8.02 9.16
CA LYS A 101 -3.72 7.98 10.61
C LYS A 101 -2.24 8.18 10.93
N ALA A 102 -1.33 7.55 10.17
CA ALA A 102 0.10 7.70 10.36
C ALA A 102 0.58 9.14 10.06
N ASP A 103 0.12 9.74 8.97
CA ASP A 103 0.43 11.13 8.59
C ASP A 103 -0.06 12.15 9.64
N VAL A 104 -1.27 11.98 10.16
CA VAL A 104 -1.77 12.83 11.25
C VAL A 104 -0.93 12.66 12.52
N MET A 105 -0.54 11.43 12.85
CA MET A 105 0.24 11.16 14.05
C MET A 105 1.65 11.76 13.99
N GLU A 106 2.28 11.69 12.81
CA GLU A 106 3.56 12.36 12.54
C GLU A 106 3.46 13.86 12.77
N LYS A 107 2.44 14.52 12.21
CA LYS A 107 2.21 15.96 12.39
C LYS A 107 1.94 16.35 13.84
N LEU A 108 1.10 15.59 14.55
CA LEU A 108 0.82 15.85 15.97
C LEU A 108 2.08 15.75 16.84
N LEU A 109 2.96 14.80 16.52
CA LEU A 109 4.21 14.61 17.24
C LEU A 109 5.21 15.75 16.96
N GLU A 110 5.28 16.20 15.71
CA GLU A 110 6.05 17.40 15.34
C GLU A 110 5.55 18.64 16.08
N ASP A 111 4.25 18.90 16.07
CA ASP A 111 3.62 20.03 16.77
C ASP A 111 3.89 19.98 18.28
N GLN A 112 3.81 18.79 18.89
CA GLN A 112 4.14 18.61 20.30
C GLN A 112 5.62 18.93 20.59
N ILE A 113 6.53 18.50 19.72
CA ILE A 113 7.96 18.82 19.89
C ILE A 113 8.20 20.33 19.78
N GLN A 114 7.56 21.00 18.83
CA GLN A 114 7.71 22.45 18.65
C GLN A 114 7.12 23.24 19.81
N THR A 115 5.93 22.88 20.28
CA THR A 115 5.31 23.52 21.45
C THR A 115 6.14 23.33 22.72
N GLN A 116 6.70 22.15 22.94
CA GLN A 116 7.62 21.91 24.07
C GLN A 116 8.90 22.76 23.96
N ARG A 117 9.48 22.89 22.76
CA ARG A 117 10.66 23.75 22.52
C ARG A 117 10.35 25.22 22.81
N ALA A 118 9.24 25.72 22.30
CA ALA A 118 8.79 27.09 22.54
C ALA A 118 8.57 27.36 24.04
N GLN A 119 7.87 26.45 24.74
CA GLN A 119 7.66 26.56 26.19
C GLN A 119 8.97 26.56 26.98
N ARG A 120 9.94 25.73 26.60
CA ARG A 120 11.27 25.71 27.23
C ARG A 120 11.99 27.04 27.02
N GLN A 121 11.97 27.59 25.80
CA GLN A 121 12.57 28.89 25.52
C GLN A 121 11.94 30.01 26.35
N THR A 122 10.60 30.08 26.38
CA THR A 122 9.89 31.10 27.18
C THR A 122 10.24 30.98 28.66
N ARG A 123 10.26 29.77 29.24
CA ARG A 123 10.63 29.56 30.65
C ARG A 123 12.05 30.02 30.96
N LEU A 124 13.01 29.73 30.07
CA LEU A 124 14.39 30.18 30.24
C LEU A 124 14.47 31.71 30.24
N VAL A 125 13.83 32.37 29.26
CA VAL A 125 13.79 33.84 29.18
C VAL A 125 13.15 34.46 30.43
N THR A 126 12.00 33.93 30.87
CA THR A 126 11.33 34.39 32.10
C THR A 126 12.23 34.23 33.32
N SER A 127 12.90 33.08 33.48
CA SER A 127 13.79 32.85 34.63
C SER A 127 15.01 33.79 34.67
N ILE A 128 15.54 34.18 33.50
CA ILE A 128 16.64 35.15 33.41
C ILE A 128 16.16 36.53 33.82
N LEU A 129 14.99 36.97 33.31
CA LEU A 129 14.37 38.24 33.68
C LEU A 129 14.07 38.33 35.18
N GLU A 130 13.58 37.25 35.79
CA GLU A 130 13.31 37.19 37.23
C GLU A 130 14.59 37.31 38.08
N LEU A 131 15.70 36.70 37.64
CA LEU A 131 17.00 36.82 38.32
C LEU A 131 17.55 38.25 38.26
N GLU A 132 17.49 38.90 37.10
CA GLU A 132 17.92 40.30 36.92
C GLU A 132 17.12 41.27 37.80
N LEU A 133 15.79 41.07 37.89
CA LEU A 133 14.91 41.88 38.74
C LEU A 133 15.14 41.62 40.24
N SER A 134 15.50 40.39 40.62
CA SER A 134 15.85 40.01 42.00
C SER A 134 17.18 40.64 42.44
N CYS A 135 18.22 40.57 41.62
CA CYS A 135 19.53 41.18 41.92
C CYS A 135 19.48 42.71 41.92
N GLY A 136 18.66 43.34 41.06
CA GLY A 136 18.47 44.80 41.06
C GLY A 136 17.76 45.36 42.30
N ARG A 137 17.07 44.53 43.09
CA ARG A 137 16.31 44.95 44.28
C ARG A 137 17.11 44.87 45.59
N SER A 138 18.24 44.17 45.60
CA SER A 138 19.12 44.04 46.79
C SER A 138 20.23 45.10 46.87
N GLY A 139 20.27 46.05 45.94
CA GLY A 139 21.32 47.08 45.82
C GLY A 139 20.89 48.51 46.18
N ARG A 140 19.88 48.72 47.03
CA ARG A 140 19.57 50.04 47.63
C ARG A 140 19.55 49.97 49.14
#